data_AF-A0A853ZSK9-F1
#
_entry.id   AF-A0A853ZSK9-F1
#
_cell.length_a   1.000
_cell.length_b   1.000
_cell.length_c   1.000
_cell.angle_alpha   90.00
_cell.angle_beta   90.00
_cell.angle_gamma   90.00
#
_symmetry.space_group_name_H-M   'P 1'
#
loop_
_entity.id
_entity.type
_entity.pdbx_description
1 polymer ?
#
loop_
_entity_poly.entity_id
_entity_poly.type
_entity_poly.pdbx_seq_one_letter_code
_entity_poly.pdbx_strand_id
1 'polypeptide(L)'
;MTISITSKTLSDYDANLAFNTATAFLRKSDLANYLIDQLEQQHVKINLEVSADPALADKDSSNDGSILWNLHTATSPSLQLSDVSALLSRIPAGQKQYITSQWVLMHLLALACHQLNDQLNFRDADATWPWLDEKVLSAGDIENVVARELSDLPLPEEQNWNRLLGRV
;
A
#
# COMPACT_ATOMS: atom_id res chain seq x y z
N MET A 1 -5.73 -16.28 -2.08
CA MET A 1 -5.18 -15.78 -3.37
C MET A 1 -6.39 -15.45 -4.25
N THR A 2 -6.46 -14.28 -4.87
CA THR A 2 -5.28 -13.60 -5.42
C THR A 2 -5.55 -12.12 -5.68
N ILE A 3 -4.83 -11.23 -4.98
CA ILE A 3 -4.43 -9.97 -5.61
C ILE A 3 -3.60 -10.38 -6.84
N SER A 4 -4.17 -10.16 -8.02
CA SER A 4 -3.55 -10.53 -9.30
C SER A 4 -2.52 -9.48 -9.66
N ILE A 5 -1.25 -9.78 -9.46
CA ILE A 5 -0.14 -8.89 -9.75
C ILE A 5 0.25 -9.09 -11.22
N THR A 6 0.31 -7.99 -11.96
CA THR A 6 0.71 -7.96 -13.38
C THR A 6 1.70 -6.82 -13.59
N SER A 7 2.50 -6.91 -14.65
CA SER A 7 3.37 -5.81 -15.06
C SER A 7 3.59 -5.83 -16.57
N LYS A 8 3.72 -4.66 -17.18
CA LYS A 8 4.18 -4.50 -18.57
C LYS A 8 5.67 -4.15 -18.66
N THR A 9 6.28 -3.75 -17.55
CA THR A 9 7.64 -3.18 -17.51
C THR A 9 8.62 -4.04 -16.72
N LEU A 10 8.11 -4.90 -15.84
CA LEU A 10 8.89 -5.81 -15.01
C LEU A 10 8.57 -7.25 -15.40
N SER A 11 9.48 -8.17 -15.07
CA SER A 11 9.15 -9.60 -15.09
C SER A 11 8.08 -9.91 -14.04
N ASP A 12 7.32 -11.00 -14.23
CA ASP A 12 6.35 -11.45 -13.22
C ASP A 12 7.02 -11.67 -11.85
N TYR A 13 8.24 -12.21 -11.85
CA TYR A 13 9.03 -12.41 -10.64
C TYR A 13 9.32 -11.08 -9.93
N ASP A 14 9.82 -10.07 -10.65
CA ASP A 14 10.19 -8.78 -10.07
C ASP A 14 8.96 -7.97 -9.63
N ALA A 15 7.85 -8.05 -10.37
CA ALA A 15 6.58 -7.44 -9.97
C ALA A 15 6.05 -8.03 -8.66
N ASN A 16 6.09 -9.36 -8.53
CA ASN A 16 5.72 -10.04 -7.28
C ASN A 16 6.70 -9.71 -6.15
N LEU A 17 8.01 -9.65 -6.43
CA LEU A 17 9.01 -9.25 -5.45
C LEU A 17 8.77 -7.82 -4.93
N ALA A 18 8.47 -6.88 -5.82
CA ALA A 18 8.16 -5.49 -5.46
C ALA A 18 6.94 -5.43 -4.53
N PHE A 19 5.84 -6.08 -4.94
CA PHE A 19 4.63 -6.14 -4.14
C PHE A 19 4.88 -6.78 -2.77
N ASN A 20 5.47 -7.97 -2.74
CA ASN A 20 5.75 -8.71 -1.50
C ASN A 20 6.68 -7.93 -0.56
N THR A 21 7.68 -7.23 -1.10
CA THR A 21 8.59 -6.40 -0.31
C THR A 21 7.85 -5.23 0.32
N ALA A 22 7.00 -4.54 -0.45
CA ALA A 22 6.20 -3.43 0.06
C ALA A 22 5.19 -3.90 1.10
N THR A 23 4.42 -4.95 0.81
CA THR A 23 3.43 -5.48 1.75
C THR A 23 4.07 -6.06 3.00
N ALA A 24 5.29 -6.62 2.94
CA ALA A 24 5.97 -7.11 4.14
C ALA A 24 6.25 -6.00 5.17
N PHE A 25 6.52 -4.78 4.72
CA PHE A 25 6.65 -3.63 5.63
C PHE A 25 5.29 -3.20 6.16
N LEU A 26 4.29 -3.07 5.28
CA LEU A 26 2.94 -2.63 5.65
C LEU A 26 2.29 -3.61 6.65
N ARG A 27 2.45 -4.91 6.44
CA ARG A 27 1.93 -5.99 7.30
C ARG A 27 2.54 -6.01 8.70
N LYS A 28 3.49 -5.13 9.03
CA LYS A 28 3.90 -4.91 10.42
C LYS A 28 2.89 -4.06 11.22
N SER A 29 2.01 -3.33 10.52
CA SER A 29 0.81 -2.74 11.13
C SER A 29 -0.25 -3.81 11.22
N ASP A 30 -0.85 -3.96 12.39
CA ASP A 30 -1.90 -4.94 12.66
C ASP A 30 -3.09 -4.67 11.74
N LEU A 31 -3.46 -3.39 11.55
CA LEU A 31 -4.56 -2.99 10.69
C LEU A 31 -4.28 -3.30 9.22
N ALA A 32 -3.10 -2.90 8.72
CA ALA A 32 -2.74 -3.17 7.34
C ALA A 32 -2.65 -4.67 7.08
N ASN A 33 -2.13 -5.45 8.03
CA ASN A 33 -2.10 -6.90 7.91
C ASN A 33 -3.51 -7.50 7.79
N TYR A 34 -4.42 -7.09 8.68
CA TYR A 34 -5.81 -7.52 8.65
C TYR A 34 -6.49 -7.18 7.32
N LEU A 35 -6.37 -5.93 6.85
CA LEU A 35 -7.03 -5.49 5.63
C LEU A 35 -6.48 -6.22 4.40
N ILE A 36 -5.17 -6.41 4.29
CA ILE A 36 -4.57 -7.16 3.17
C ILE A 36 -5.04 -8.62 3.22
N ASP A 37 -5.10 -9.24 4.40
CA ASP A 37 -5.63 -10.60 4.53
C ASP A 37 -7.10 -10.69 4.11
N GLN A 38 -7.93 -9.71 4.49
CA GLN A 38 -9.33 -9.66 4.03
C GLN A 38 -9.41 -9.53 2.50
N LEU A 39 -8.58 -8.68 1.89
CA LEU A 39 -8.51 -8.55 0.43
C LEU A 39 -8.06 -9.86 -0.26
N GLU A 40 -7.19 -10.65 0.37
CA GLU A 40 -6.70 -11.91 -0.17
C GLU A 40 -7.66 -13.11 0.05
N GLN A 41 -8.46 -13.05 1.12
CA GLN A 41 -9.45 -14.04 1.52
C GLN A 41 -10.76 -13.89 0.74
N GLN A 42 -11.19 -12.65 0.53
CA GLN A 42 -12.42 -12.38 -0.20
C GLN A 42 -12.12 -12.57 -1.69
N HIS A 43 -12.92 -13.36 -2.40
CA HIS A 43 -12.71 -13.72 -3.82
C HIS A 43 -12.88 -12.53 -4.80
N VAL A 44 -12.76 -11.29 -4.35
CA VAL A 44 -12.78 -10.10 -5.20
C VAL A 44 -11.45 -10.01 -5.93
N LYS A 45 -11.53 -9.90 -7.25
CA LYS A 45 -10.35 -9.85 -8.11
C LYS A 45 -9.75 -8.45 -8.08
N ILE A 46 -8.80 -8.21 -7.17
CA ILE A 46 -7.96 -7.03 -7.25
C ILE A 46 -6.89 -7.27 -8.32
N ASN A 47 -6.83 -6.42 -9.34
CA ASN A 47 -5.78 -6.43 -10.35
C ASN A 47 -4.80 -5.31 -10.04
N LEU A 48 -3.57 -5.66 -9.72
CA LEU A 48 -2.51 -4.70 -9.43
C LEU A 48 -1.51 -4.71 -10.58
N GLU A 49 -1.44 -3.61 -11.32
CA GLU A 49 -0.40 -3.35 -12.32
C GLU A 49 0.78 -2.66 -11.63
N VAL A 50 1.91 -3.37 -11.50
CA VAL A 50 3.18 -2.80 -11.05
C VAL A 50 3.90 -2.22 -12.26
N SER A 51 4.32 -0.97 -12.18
CA SER A 51 5.06 -0.30 -13.25
C SER A 51 6.39 0.27 -12.76
N ALA A 52 7.41 0.13 -13.59
CA ALA A 52 8.70 0.81 -13.50
C ALA A 52 8.90 1.79 -14.66
N ASP A 53 7.84 2.13 -15.42
CA ASP A 53 7.91 3.16 -16.46
C ASP A 53 8.03 4.54 -15.81
N PRO A 54 9.13 5.30 -16.03
CA PRO A 54 9.26 6.65 -15.51
C PRO A 54 8.17 7.61 -16.03
N ALA A 55 7.58 7.35 -17.19
CA ALA A 55 6.49 8.17 -17.74
C ALA A 55 5.17 8.04 -16.97
N LEU A 56 5.06 7.00 -16.12
CA LEU A 56 3.92 6.73 -15.24
C LEU A 56 4.20 7.10 -13.78
N ALA A 57 5.33 7.75 -13.46
CA ALA A 57 5.62 8.22 -12.12
C ALA A 57 4.53 9.18 -11.62
N ASP A 58 4.13 9.01 -10.35
CA ASP A 58 3.07 9.78 -9.68
C ASP A 58 1.68 9.71 -10.37
N LYS A 59 1.46 8.71 -11.24
CA LYS A 59 0.16 8.43 -11.89
C LYS A 59 -0.55 7.21 -11.30
N ASP A 60 -0.24 6.91 -10.05
CA ASP A 60 -0.88 5.83 -9.29
C ASP A 60 -2.40 6.03 -9.21
N SER A 61 -3.17 4.94 -9.25
CA SER A 61 -4.62 5.01 -9.20
C SER A 61 -5.24 3.74 -8.63
N SER A 62 -6.38 3.88 -7.93
CA SER A 62 -7.19 2.78 -7.42
C SER A 62 -8.64 3.00 -7.83
N ASN A 63 -9.22 2.04 -8.54
CA ASN A 63 -10.58 2.11 -9.07
C ASN A 63 -11.25 0.73 -9.05
N ASP A 64 -12.15 0.50 -8.10
CA ASP A 64 -13.00 -0.68 -7.98
C ASP A 64 -12.21 -2.01 -8.12
N GLY A 65 -11.10 -2.11 -7.39
CA GLY A 65 -10.21 -3.27 -7.41
C GLY A 65 -9.18 -3.28 -8.54
N SER A 66 -9.14 -2.28 -9.43
CA SER A 66 -8.02 -2.08 -10.35
C SER A 66 -7.04 -1.06 -9.78
N ILE A 67 -5.80 -1.48 -9.57
CA ILE A 67 -4.73 -0.67 -8.96
C ILE A 67 -3.59 -0.53 -9.96
N LEU A 68 -3.15 0.70 -10.20
CA LEU A 68 -1.87 1.01 -10.86
C LEU A 68 -0.92 1.55 -9.80
N TRP A 69 0.23 0.89 -9.66
CA TRP A 69 1.27 1.29 -8.73
C TRP A 69 2.62 1.44 -9.43
N ASN A 70 3.27 2.58 -9.27
CA ASN A 70 4.54 2.89 -9.90
C ASN A 70 5.70 2.97 -8.88
N LEU A 71 6.80 2.29 -9.19
CA LEU A 71 7.98 2.22 -8.33
C LEU A 71 8.79 3.53 -8.29
N HIS A 72 8.59 4.41 -9.27
CA HIS A 72 9.22 5.73 -9.35
C HIS A 72 8.44 6.84 -8.64
N THR A 73 7.25 6.57 -8.12
CA THR A 73 6.45 7.56 -7.41
C THR A 73 7.22 8.14 -6.23
N ALA A 74 7.29 9.47 -6.19
CA ALA A 74 8.04 10.22 -5.20
C ALA A 74 7.13 11.18 -4.40
N THR A 75 5.88 11.32 -4.81
CA THR A 75 4.89 12.16 -4.16
C THR A 75 3.96 11.31 -3.30
N SER A 76 3.92 11.58 -2.00
CA SER A 76 2.99 10.87 -1.12
C SER A 76 1.59 11.49 -1.17
N PRO A 77 0.54 10.67 -1.18
CA PRO A 77 -0.81 11.13 -0.88
C PRO A 77 -0.93 11.50 0.61
N SER A 78 -2.03 12.18 0.94
CA SER A 78 -2.51 12.37 2.31
C SER A 78 -1.54 13.05 3.30
N LEU A 79 -0.63 13.91 2.83
CA LEU A 79 0.33 14.65 3.69
C LEU A 79 -0.32 15.57 4.72
N GLN A 80 -1.60 15.91 4.57
CA GLN A 80 -2.39 16.66 5.54
C GLN A 80 -2.70 15.85 6.81
N LEU A 81 -2.56 14.53 6.77
CA LEU A 81 -2.78 13.65 7.92
C LEU A 81 -1.54 13.64 8.82
N SER A 82 -1.74 13.88 10.12
CA SER A 82 -0.63 14.11 11.05
C SER A 82 0.29 12.91 11.21
N ASP A 83 -0.27 11.71 11.37
CA ASP A 83 0.52 10.49 11.58
C ASP A 83 1.28 10.13 10.31
N VAL A 84 0.65 10.32 9.13
CA VAL A 84 1.28 10.12 7.82
C VAL A 84 2.44 11.07 7.61
N SER A 85 2.22 12.37 7.85
CA SER A 85 3.30 13.38 7.76
C SER A 85 4.44 13.06 8.72
N ALA A 86 4.15 12.64 9.94
CA ALA A 86 5.16 12.27 10.93
C ALA A 86 5.96 11.04 10.47
N LEU A 87 5.29 9.99 9.98
CA LEU A 87 5.95 8.81 9.42
C LEU A 87 6.86 9.19 8.26
N LEU A 88 6.38 9.97 7.28
CA LEU A 88 7.16 10.28 6.09
C LEU A 88 8.33 11.23 6.36
N SER A 89 8.20 12.11 7.37
CA SER A 89 9.25 13.05 7.74
C SER A 89 10.51 12.39 8.32
N ARG A 90 10.39 11.18 8.90
CA ARG A 90 11.53 10.44 9.47
C ARG A 90 12.41 9.78 8.42
N ILE A 91 11.92 9.67 7.18
CA ILE A 91 12.55 8.84 6.17
C ILE A 91 13.87 9.49 5.73
N PRO A 92 15.00 8.75 5.80
CA PRO A 92 16.28 9.24 5.29
C PRO A 92 16.20 9.60 3.81
N ALA A 93 16.91 10.65 3.40
CA ALA A 93 16.88 11.15 2.01
C ALA A 93 17.19 10.06 0.97
N GLY A 94 18.12 9.15 1.27
CA GLY A 94 18.48 8.03 0.38
C GLY A 94 17.32 7.06 0.11
N GLN A 95 16.47 6.81 1.11
CA GLN A 95 15.37 5.84 1.03
C GLN A 95 14.01 6.50 0.75
N LYS A 96 13.97 7.83 0.57
CA LYS A 96 12.73 8.60 0.53
C LYS A 96 11.82 8.17 -0.61
N GLN A 97 12.36 8.00 -1.81
CA GLN A 97 11.57 7.56 -2.97
C GLN A 97 11.02 6.15 -2.74
N TYR A 98 11.85 5.24 -2.25
CA TYR A 98 11.48 3.85 -1.97
C TYR A 98 10.30 3.76 -1.00
N ILE A 99 10.45 4.33 0.20
CA ILE A 99 9.42 4.23 1.24
C ILE A 99 8.17 5.04 0.85
N THR A 100 8.34 6.14 0.12
CA THR A 100 7.18 6.88 -0.43
C THR A 100 6.38 6.03 -1.41
N SER A 101 7.02 5.31 -2.34
CA SER A 101 6.31 4.43 -3.27
C SER A 101 5.61 3.27 -2.53
N GLN A 102 6.23 2.70 -1.49
CA GLN A 102 5.55 1.70 -0.64
C GLN A 102 4.34 2.29 0.10
N TRP A 103 4.46 3.52 0.60
CA TRP A 103 3.36 4.22 1.25
C TRP A 103 2.20 4.47 0.27
N VAL A 104 2.52 4.84 -0.98
CA VAL A 104 1.52 5.00 -2.03
C VAL A 104 0.77 3.69 -2.28
N LEU A 105 1.44 2.54 -2.30
CA LEU A 105 0.76 1.25 -2.38
C LEU A 105 -0.25 1.06 -1.23
N MET A 106 0.13 1.43 0.00
CA MET A 106 -0.79 1.35 1.14
C MET A 106 -2.02 2.23 0.92
N HIS A 107 -1.83 3.48 0.49
CA HIS A 107 -2.94 4.37 0.16
C HIS A 107 -3.87 3.79 -0.91
N LEU A 108 -3.31 3.18 -1.96
CA LEU A 108 -4.10 2.54 -3.03
C LEU A 108 -4.91 1.35 -2.52
N LEU A 109 -4.35 0.56 -1.61
CA LEU A 109 -5.05 -0.55 -0.95
C LEU A 109 -6.14 -0.03 -0.01
N ALA A 110 -5.87 1.03 0.77
CA ALA A 110 -6.86 1.67 1.63
C ALA A 110 -8.04 2.24 0.81
N LEU A 111 -7.76 2.86 -0.34
CA LEU A 111 -8.79 3.29 -1.29
C LEU A 111 -9.59 2.10 -1.83
N ALA A 112 -8.93 0.99 -2.16
CA ALA A 112 -9.63 -0.21 -2.63
C ALA A 112 -10.56 -0.77 -1.53
N CYS A 113 -10.11 -0.81 -0.27
CA CYS A 113 -10.95 -1.21 0.86
C CYS A 113 -12.16 -0.29 1.03
N HIS A 114 -11.98 1.03 0.91
CA HIS A 114 -13.08 1.99 0.94
C HIS A 114 -14.07 1.73 -0.21
N GLN A 115 -13.59 1.68 -1.45
CA GLN A 115 -14.43 1.48 -2.65
C GLN A 115 -15.21 0.17 -2.61
N LEU A 116 -14.58 -0.89 -2.08
CA LEU A 116 -15.15 -2.22 -2.01
C LEU A 116 -15.90 -2.47 -0.70
N ASN A 117 -16.03 -1.48 0.21
CA ASN A 117 -16.64 -1.68 1.53
C ASN A 117 -18.09 -2.18 1.47
N ASP A 118 -18.85 -1.77 0.44
CA ASP A 118 -20.22 -2.26 0.24
C ASP A 118 -20.27 -3.70 -0.30
N GLN A 119 -19.16 -4.20 -0.85
CA GLN A 119 -19.03 -5.52 -1.47
C GLN A 119 -18.30 -6.53 -0.57
N LEU A 120 -17.44 -6.02 0.32
CA LEU A 120 -16.57 -6.79 1.19
C LEU A 120 -16.99 -6.58 2.65
N ASN A 121 -17.22 -7.67 3.37
CA ASN A 121 -17.51 -7.58 4.79
C ASN A 121 -16.20 -7.48 5.58
N PHE A 122 -15.71 -6.26 5.80
CA PHE A 122 -14.57 -5.96 6.67
C PHE A 122 -14.96 -5.87 8.16
N ARG A 123 -16.22 -6.15 8.50
CA ARG A 123 -16.70 -6.09 9.89
C ARG A 123 -16.21 -7.30 10.65
N ASP A 124 -15.49 -7.04 11.72
CA ASP A 124 -15.10 -8.03 12.70
C ASP A 124 -15.66 -7.57 14.04
N ALA A 125 -16.60 -8.36 14.59
CA ALA A 125 -17.30 -8.02 15.83
C ALA A 125 -16.38 -7.97 17.05
N ASP A 126 -15.17 -8.52 16.93
CA ASP A 126 -14.12 -8.50 17.95
C ASP A 126 -12.97 -7.53 17.59
N ALA A 127 -13.16 -6.66 16.59
CA ALA A 127 -12.11 -5.76 16.10
C ALA A 127 -11.63 -4.78 17.18
N THR A 128 -10.31 -4.63 17.27
CA THR A 128 -9.64 -3.55 18.01
C THR A 128 -9.89 -2.16 17.41
N TRP A 129 -10.49 -2.08 16.22
CA TRP A 129 -10.77 -0.84 15.49
C TRP A 129 -12.28 -0.63 15.31
N PRO A 130 -12.96 0.07 16.24
CA PRO A 130 -14.41 0.22 16.24
C PRO A 130 -14.99 0.91 14.99
N TRP A 131 -14.18 1.67 14.27
CA TRP A 131 -14.58 2.35 13.04
C TRP A 131 -14.60 1.42 11.82
N LEU A 132 -14.06 0.20 11.91
CA LEU A 132 -14.24 -0.83 10.87
C LEU A 132 -15.69 -1.30 10.78
N ASP A 133 -16.46 -1.16 11.87
CA ASP A 133 -17.89 -1.47 11.91
C ASP A 133 -18.76 -0.37 11.29
N GLU A 134 -18.17 0.79 10.99
CA GLU A 134 -18.91 1.89 10.38
C GLU A 134 -19.37 1.55 8.97
N LYS A 135 -20.45 2.22 8.54
CA LYS A 135 -21.08 1.98 7.24
C LYS A 135 -20.17 2.35 6.07
N VAL A 136 -19.20 3.23 6.28
CA VAL A 136 -18.26 3.71 5.27
C VAL A 136 -16.86 3.69 5.87
N LEU A 137 -16.00 2.82 5.35
CA LEU A 137 -14.57 2.85 5.66
C LEU A 137 -13.92 4.07 5.04
N SER A 138 -13.15 4.81 5.83
CA SER A 138 -12.40 5.98 5.39
C SER A 138 -10.95 5.60 5.11
N ALA A 139 -10.50 5.81 3.86
CA ALA A 139 -9.10 5.60 3.49
C ALA A 139 -8.15 6.44 4.36
N GLY A 140 -8.53 7.68 4.71
CA GLY A 140 -7.71 8.55 5.55
C GLY A 140 -7.58 8.04 7.00
N ASP A 141 -8.62 7.45 7.57
CA ASP A 141 -8.56 6.87 8.92
C ASP A 141 -7.71 5.61 8.95
N ILE A 142 -7.83 4.76 7.91
CA ILE A 142 -6.93 3.63 7.69
C ILE A 142 -5.48 4.13 7.63
N GLU A 143 -5.20 5.12 6.78
CA GLU A 143 -3.85 5.65 6.58
C GLU A 143 -3.24 6.20 7.87
N ASN A 144 -3.99 6.96 8.66
CA ASN A 144 -3.51 7.50 9.93
C ASN A 144 -3.17 6.40 10.94
N VAL A 145 -4.04 5.40 11.09
CA VAL A 145 -3.82 4.30 12.03
C VAL A 145 -2.61 3.46 11.61
N VAL A 146 -2.54 3.08 10.33
CA VAL A 146 -1.37 2.37 9.79
C VAL A 146 -0.10 3.18 9.98
N ALA A 147 -0.12 4.49 9.70
CA ALA A 147 1.04 5.36 9.88
C ALA A 147 1.52 5.36 11.33
N ARG A 148 0.59 5.46 12.28
CA ARG A 148 0.86 5.45 13.71
C ARG A 148 1.44 4.12 14.18
N GLU A 149 0.88 2.99 13.74
CA GLU A 149 1.37 1.65 14.10
C GLU A 149 2.78 1.42 13.55
N LEU A 150 3.07 1.90 12.33
CA LEU A 150 4.42 1.82 11.75
C LEU A 150 5.39 2.86 12.32
N SER A 151 4.88 3.86 13.06
CA SER A 151 5.66 4.99 13.56
C SER A 151 6.65 4.66 14.67
N ASP A 152 6.64 3.45 15.23
CA ASP A 152 7.67 3.04 16.19
C ASP A 152 8.54 1.89 15.65
N LEU A 153 8.31 1.49 14.40
CA LEU A 153 8.96 0.35 13.78
C LEU A 153 10.16 0.77 12.92
N PRO A 154 11.16 -0.12 12.77
CA PRO A 154 12.28 0.13 11.88
C PRO A 154 11.81 0.17 10.42
N LEU A 155 12.31 1.18 9.70
CA LEU A 155 12.10 1.35 8.27
C LEU A 155 12.66 0.14 7.49
N PRO A 156 12.07 -0.21 6.34
CA PRO A 156 12.52 -1.33 5.54
C PRO A 156 13.88 -1.05 4.89
N GLU A 157 14.70 -2.09 4.76
CA GLU A 157 15.96 -1.97 4.03
C GLU A 157 15.70 -1.84 2.52
N GLU A 158 16.53 -1.05 1.83
CA GLU A 158 16.37 -0.68 0.41
C GLU A 158 16.88 -1.75 -0.57
N GLN A 159 17.42 -2.87 -0.07
CA GLN A 159 18.27 -3.78 -0.86
C GLN A 159 17.63 -4.31 -2.15
N ASN A 160 16.31 -4.48 -2.19
CA ASN A 160 15.60 -4.97 -3.38
C ASN A 160 15.20 -3.86 -4.36
N TRP A 161 15.09 -2.61 -3.94
CA TRP A 161 14.50 -1.55 -4.76
C TRP A 161 15.41 -1.10 -5.91
N ASN A 162 16.70 -0.98 -5.63
CA ASN A 162 17.70 -0.62 -6.64
C ASN A 162 17.76 -1.66 -7.76
N ARG A 163 17.66 -2.95 -7.40
CA ARG A 163 17.52 -4.05 -8.37
C ARG A 163 16.28 -3.88 -9.23
N LEU A 164 15.11 -3.60 -8.64
CA LEU A 164 13.84 -3.44 -9.36
C LEU A 164 13.86 -2.26 -10.33
N LEU A 165 14.60 -1.19 -10.00
CA LEU A 165 14.76 -0.01 -10.84
C LEU A 165 15.96 -0.06 -11.79
N GLY A 166 16.70 -1.17 -11.83
CA GLY A 166 17.91 -1.31 -12.64
C GLY A 166 19.04 -0.33 -12.27
N ARG A 167 19.01 0.22 -11.05
CA ARG A 167 20.06 1.11 -10.52
C ARG A 167 21.14 0.23 -9.88
N VAL A 168 22.31 0.14 -10.52
CA VAL A 168 23.52 -0.53 -10.00
C VAL A 168 24.50 0.52 -9.53
#